data_AF-A0A564YZF9-F1
#
_entry.id   AF-A0A564YZF9-F1
#
_cell.length_a   1.000
_cell.length_b   1.000
_cell.length_c   1.000
_cell.angle_alpha   90.00
_cell.angle_beta   90.00
_cell.angle_gamma   90.00
#
_symmetry.space_group_name_H-M   'P 1'
#
loop_
_entity.id
_entity.type
_entity.pdbx_description
1 polymer ?
#
loop_
_entity_poly.entity_id
_entity_poly.type
_entity_poly.pdbx_seq_one_letter_code
_entity_poly.pdbx_strand_id
1 'polypeptide(L)'
;MLISVNGHEVNTLRQFKKTVEMTKRNAAQERQRAPDAAFNFSSEVKCWLRLRRLPLAKTLIVCRQVQDEKIGISFDDKGTNKVKNIDSDGALACTGLPALAQSFMRKSSAKSSLRFLTPKQMASEPELVPWTATEINHRLLNPLFKKHEADLLIGARGMEISVTFQPSDFMEAICKKLRKSRFYQSFF
;
A
#
# COMPACT_ATOMS: atom_id res chain seq x y z
N MET A 1 -1.04 6.11 -3.22
CA MET A 1 -1.95 6.41 -4.37
C MET A 1 -1.58 7.79 -4.91
N LEU A 2 -1.28 7.95 -6.20
CA LEU A 2 -0.95 9.26 -6.75
C LEU A 2 -2.16 10.20 -6.61
N ILE A 3 -1.92 11.39 -6.08
CA ILE A 3 -2.94 12.43 -5.86
C ILE A 3 -2.79 13.49 -6.96
N SER A 4 -1.58 14.02 -7.16
CA SER A 4 -1.35 15.07 -8.15
C SER A 4 0.05 15.03 -8.76
N VAL A 5 0.17 15.65 -9.94
CA VAL A 5 1.42 15.93 -10.65
C VAL A 5 1.51 17.43 -10.91
N ASN A 6 2.55 18.10 -10.41
CA ASN A 6 2.72 19.56 -10.51
C ASN A 6 1.49 20.34 -10.03
N GLY A 7 0.82 19.85 -8.97
CA GLY A 7 -0.41 20.46 -8.44
C GLY A 7 -1.70 20.05 -9.16
N HIS A 8 -1.64 19.42 -10.34
CA HIS A 8 -2.83 18.95 -11.04
C HIS A 8 -3.28 17.59 -10.51
N GLU A 9 -4.53 17.47 -10.09
CA GLU A 9 -5.10 16.20 -9.63
C GLU A 9 -5.13 15.15 -10.74
N VAL A 10 -4.78 13.92 -10.37
CA VAL A 10 -4.68 12.79 -11.29
C VAL A 10 -5.37 11.58 -10.68
N ASN A 11 -6.48 11.17 -11.29
CA ASN A 11 -7.28 10.02 -10.85
C ASN A 11 -7.12 8.81 -11.77
N THR A 12 -6.54 8.99 -12.96
CA THR A 12 -6.38 7.92 -13.97
C THR A 12 -4.98 7.90 -14.57
N LEU A 13 -4.54 6.74 -15.07
CA LEU A 13 -3.27 6.62 -15.79
C LEU A 13 -3.24 7.49 -17.06
N ARG A 14 -4.38 7.70 -17.71
CA ARG A 14 -4.50 8.59 -18.87
C ARG A 14 -4.21 10.05 -18.49
N GLN A 15 -4.81 10.52 -17.40
CA GLN A 15 -4.54 11.86 -16.87
C GLN A 15 -3.07 12.01 -16.48
N PHE A 16 -2.50 11.01 -15.80
CA PHE A 16 -1.07 10.99 -15.45
C PHE A 16 -0.19 11.21 -16.68
N LYS A 17 -0.36 10.37 -17.71
CA LYS A 17 0.42 10.45 -18.95
C LYS A 17 0.26 11.81 -19.63
N LYS A 18 -0.98 12.31 -19.72
CA LYS A 18 -1.27 13.61 -20.33
C LYS A 18 -0.55 14.75 -19.61
N THR A 19 -0.59 14.79 -18.28
CA THR A 19 0.05 15.86 -17.48
C THR A 19 1.57 15.82 -17.58
N VAL A 20 2.18 14.62 -17.55
CA VAL A 20 3.62 14.45 -17.73
C VAL A 20 4.08 14.91 -19.11
N GLU A 21 3.37 14.48 -20.17
CA GLU A 21 3.71 14.89 -21.55
C GLU A 21 3.53 16.39 -21.78
N MET A 22 2.48 16.99 -21.20
CA MET A 22 2.29 18.44 -21.24
C MET A 22 3.43 19.19 -20.55
N THR A 23 3.86 18.70 -19.37
CA THR A 23 4.99 19.30 -18.63
C THR A 23 6.28 19.27 -19.48
N LYS A 24 6.55 18.16 -20.16
CA LYS A 24 7.72 18.06 -21.06
C LYS A 24 7.64 19.04 -22.23
N ARG A 25 6.47 19.17 -22.87
CA ARG A 25 6.27 20.10 -23.99
C ARG A 25 6.46 21.55 -23.56
N ASN A 26 5.91 21.93 -22.41
CA ASN A 26 6.07 23.28 -21.87
C ASN A 26 7.55 23.58 -21.56
N ALA A 27 8.26 22.65 -20.93
CA ALA A 27 9.69 22.79 -20.66
C ALA A 27 10.52 22.91 -21.96
N ALA A 28 10.17 22.17 -23.01
CA ALA A 28 10.83 22.29 -24.31
C ALA A 28 10.57 23.66 -24.98
N GLN A 29 9.35 24.17 -24.87
CA GLN A 29 8.98 25.48 -25.43
C GLN A 29 9.65 26.64 -24.68
N GLU A 30 9.76 26.57 -23.35
CA GLU A 30 10.48 27.57 -22.55
C GLU A 30 11.97 27.63 -22.91
N ARG A 31 12.61 26.48 -23.15
CA ARG A 31 14.01 26.43 -23.63
C ARG A 31 14.21 27.10 -24.99
N GLN A 32 13.24 26.97 -25.90
CA GLN A 32 13.28 27.65 -27.20
C GLN A 32 13.12 29.17 -27.07
N ARG A 33 12.42 29.66 -26.04
CA ARG A 33 12.17 31.08 -25.80
C ARG A 33 13.30 31.80 -25.06
N ALA A 34 14.12 31.09 -24.28
CA ALA A 34 15.20 31.66 -23.48
C ALA A 34 16.49 30.79 -23.58
N PRO A 35 17.20 30.81 -24.72
CA PRO A 35 18.38 29.98 -24.93
C PRO A 35 19.54 30.34 -23.98
N ASP A 36 19.70 31.62 -23.60
CA ASP A 36 20.79 32.08 -22.74
C ASP A 36 20.64 31.63 -21.27
N ALA A 37 19.40 31.39 -20.83
CA ALA A 37 19.13 30.82 -19.50
C ALA A 37 19.41 29.31 -19.46
N ALA A 38 19.43 28.61 -20.61
CA ALA A 38 19.51 27.16 -20.70
C ALA A 38 20.90 26.58 -20.32
N PHE A 39 21.95 27.41 -20.24
CA PHE A 39 23.28 26.97 -19.83
C PHE A 39 23.38 26.54 -18.36
N ASN A 40 22.45 26.97 -17.49
CA ASN A 40 22.46 26.66 -16.06
C ASN A 40 21.33 25.70 -15.61
N PHE A 41 20.47 25.22 -16.51
CA PHE A 41 19.40 24.29 -16.15
C PHE A 41 19.72 22.86 -16.59
N SER A 42 19.58 21.92 -15.65
CA SER A 42 19.59 20.48 -15.97
C SER A 42 18.61 20.20 -17.13
N SER A 43 19.06 19.40 -18.10
CA SER A 43 18.26 18.96 -19.24
C SER A 43 17.06 18.09 -18.83
N GLU A 44 17.01 17.66 -17.57
CA GLU A 44 15.99 16.80 -17.01
C GLU A 44 14.73 17.57 -16.59
N VAL A 45 13.57 17.16 -17.13
CA VAL A 45 12.27 17.71 -16.74
C VAL A 45 11.83 17.05 -15.43
N LYS A 46 11.87 17.80 -14.33
CA LYS A 46 11.41 17.31 -13.02
C LYS A 46 9.90 17.46 -12.89
N CYS A 47 9.24 16.45 -12.32
CA CYS A 47 7.83 16.48 -11.98
C CYS A 47 7.66 16.35 -10.46
N TRP A 48 6.83 17.20 -9.87
CA TRP A 48 6.46 17.11 -8.47
C TRP A 48 5.28 16.15 -8.32
N LEU A 49 5.47 15.07 -7.57
CA LEU A 49 4.43 14.07 -7.34
C LEU A 49 3.91 14.19 -5.91
N ARG A 50 2.59 14.34 -5.76
CA ARG A 50 1.94 14.21 -4.45
C ARG A 50 1.34 12.81 -4.32
N LEU A 51 1.80 12.05 -3.35
CA LEU A 51 1.36 10.68 -3.11
C LEU A 51 0.61 10.58 -1.78
N ARG A 52 -0.50 9.84 -1.75
CA ARG A 52 -1.11 9.35 -0.50
C ARG A 52 -0.26 8.20 0.01
N ARG A 53 0.45 8.44 1.12
CA ARG A 53 1.13 7.40 1.91
C ARG A 53 0.05 6.50 2.52
N LEU A 54 0.15 5.20 2.28
CA LEU A 54 -0.70 4.15 2.89
C LEU A 54 -2.23 4.35 2.66
N PRO A 55 -2.71 4.27 1.40
CA PRO A 55 -4.08 4.67 1.05
C PRO A 55 -5.19 3.81 1.66
N LEU A 56 -4.89 2.58 2.07
CA LEU A 56 -5.84 1.60 2.61
C LEU A 56 -5.46 1.14 4.01
N ALA A 57 -4.51 1.83 4.64
CA ALA A 57 -3.96 1.32 5.88
C ALA A 57 -4.90 1.52 7.06
N LYS A 58 -4.79 0.59 8.00
CA LYS A 58 -5.33 0.69 9.34
C LYS A 58 -4.13 0.73 10.29
N THR A 59 -3.98 1.86 10.98
CA THR A 59 -2.98 2.04 12.03
C THR A 59 -3.68 1.94 13.36
N LEU A 60 -3.15 1.11 14.25
CA LEU A 60 -3.74 0.81 15.54
C LEU A 60 -2.66 0.90 16.60
N ILE A 61 -3.09 1.29 17.79
CA ILE A 61 -2.27 1.25 19.00
C ILE A 61 -2.91 0.18 19.89
N VAL A 62 -2.10 -0.79 20.29
CA VAL A 62 -2.50 -1.84 21.22
C VAL A 62 -1.75 -1.62 22.53
N CYS A 63 -2.50 -1.57 23.62
CA CYS A 63 -1.94 -1.46 24.96
C CYS A 63 -1.99 -2.84 25.64
N ARG A 64 -0.82 -3.35 26.02
CA ARG A 64 -0.67 -4.55 26.85
C ARG A 64 -1.05 -4.21 28.29
N GLN A 65 -1.65 -5.15 28.98
CA GLN A 65 -1.93 -5.11 30.42
C GLN A 65 -0.68 -5.46 31.22
N VAL A 66 0.15 -6.37 30.71
CA VAL A 66 1.40 -6.80 31.35
C VAL A 66 2.55 -6.76 30.34
N GLN A 67 3.76 -6.52 30.83
CA GLN A 67 4.95 -6.56 30.00
C GLN A 67 5.07 -7.92 29.29
N ASP A 68 5.43 -7.87 28.00
CA ASP A 68 5.61 -9.03 27.12
C ASP A 68 4.32 -9.85 26.83
N GLU A 69 3.14 -9.33 27.20
CA GLU A 69 1.86 -9.89 26.78
C GLU A 69 1.77 -9.97 25.25
N LYS A 70 1.38 -11.14 24.74
CA LYS A 70 1.13 -11.32 23.32
C LYS A 70 -0.15 -10.58 22.94
N ILE A 71 -0.06 -9.72 21.93
CA ILE A 71 -1.23 -8.94 21.48
C ILE A 71 -2.25 -9.75 20.66
N GLY A 72 -2.07 -11.06 20.52
CA GLY A 72 -3.01 -11.94 19.79
C GLY A 72 -2.93 -11.84 18.27
N ILE A 73 -1.73 -11.78 17.70
CA ILE A 73 -1.53 -11.86 16.23
C ILE A 73 -0.43 -12.86 15.90
N SER A 74 -0.60 -13.59 14.80
CA SER A 74 0.44 -14.43 14.22
C SER A 74 0.63 -14.16 12.74
N PHE A 75 1.87 -14.26 12.29
CA PHE A 75 2.24 -14.11 10.88
C PHE A 75 2.40 -15.48 10.20
N ASP A 76 2.55 -15.48 8.88
CA ASP A 76 2.65 -16.72 8.12
C ASP A 76 3.95 -17.49 8.39
N ASP A 77 3.89 -18.81 8.26
CA ASP A 77 5.04 -19.69 8.56
C ASP A 77 6.19 -19.52 7.54
N LYS A 78 5.98 -18.73 6.48
CA LYS A 78 6.99 -18.40 5.46
C LYS A 78 7.85 -17.20 5.88
N GLY A 79 7.61 -16.64 7.06
CA GLY A 79 8.33 -15.53 7.64
C GLY A 79 8.10 -14.19 6.95
N THR A 80 6.99 -14.06 6.23
CA THR A 80 6.55 -12.78 5.64
C THR A 80 5.79 -11.95 6.67
N ASN A 81 5.46 -10.71 6.32
CA ASN A 81 4.67 -9.83 7.18
C ASN A 81 3.15 -10.06 7.02
N LYS A 82 2.73 -11.14 6.36
CA LYS A 82 1.33 -11.47 6.12
C LYS A 82 0.72 -12.07 7.39
N VAL A 83 -0.41 -11.55 7.81
CA VAL A 83 -1.13 -12.02 8.98
C VAL A 83 -1.77 -13.36 8.66
N LYS A 84 -1.53 -14.35 9.51
CA LYS A 84 -2.09 -15.70 9.43
C LYS A 84 -3.35 -15.81 10.29
N ASN A 85 -3.29 -15.30 11.53
CA ASN A 85 -4.42 -15.30 12.44
C ASN A 85 -4.43 -14.06 13.34
N ILE A 86 -5.62 -13.61 13.72
CA ILE A 86 -5.85 -12.66 14.80
C ILE A 86 -6.68 -13.41 15.85
N ASP A 87 -6.17 -13.49 17.06
CA ASP A 87 -6.84 -14.09 18.19
C ASP A 87 -8.02 -13.19 18.62
N SER A 88 -9.22 -13.75 18.67
CA SER A 88 -10.45 -13.01 19.04
C SER A 88 -10.40 -12.47 20.46
N ASP A 89 -9.67 -13.15 21.33
CA ASP A 89 -9.55 -12.80 22.75
C ASP A 89 -8.29 -11.98 23.02
N GLY A 90 -7.47 -11.74 21.98
CA GLY A 90 -6.24 -10.98 22.07
C GLY A 90 -6.45 -9.47 22.08
N ALA A 91 -5.52 -8.74 22.70
CA ALA A 91 -5.57 -7.28 22.82
C ALA A 91 -5.72 -6.54 21.47
N LEU A 92 -5.20 -7.11 20.37
CA LEU A 92 -5.37 -6.52 19.03
C LEU A 92 -6.82 -6.59 18.55
N ALA A 93 -7.56 -7.67 18.82
CA ALA A 93 -8.96 -7.78 18.38
C ALA A 93 -9.85 -6.72 19.06
N CYS A 94 -9.53 -6.35 20.30
CA CYS A 94 -10.22 -5.30 21.04
C CYS A 94 -10.08 -3.90 20.41
N THR A 95 -9.13 -3.69 19.48
CA THR A 95 -8.96 -2.40 18.78
C THR A 95 -9.97 -2.16 17.66
N GLY A 96 -10.84 -3.14 17.37
CA GLY A 96 -11.82 -3.06 16.27
C GLY A 96 -11.22 -3.33 14.89
N LEU A 97 -10.02 -3.93 14.82
CA LEU A 97 -9.48 -4.46 13.56
C LEU A 97 -10.32 -5.66 13.12
N PRO A 98 -10.96 -5.64 11.94
CA PRO A 98 -11.61 -6.83 11.43
C PRO A 98 -10.57 -7.92 11.13
N ALA A 99 -10.93 -9.18 11.34
CA ALA A 99 -10.03 -10.31 11.13
C ALA A 99 -9.41 -10.34 9.71
N LEU A 100 -10.16 -9.86 8.72
CA LEU A 100 -9.73 -9.74 7.33
C LEU A 100 -9.97 -8.33 6.80
N ALA A 101 -9.16 -7.95 5.81
CA ALA A 101 -9.27 -6.70 5.08
C ALA A 101 -10.26 -6.83 3.92
N GLN A 102 -10.86 -5.71 3.51
CA GLN A 102 -11.50 -5.65 2.21
C GLN A 102 -10.45 -5.71 1.10
N SER A 103 -10.68 -6.55 0.10
CA SER A 103 -9.82 -6.68 -1.08
C SER A 103 -9.66 -5.34 -1.79
N PHE A 104 -8.43 -4.96 -2.11
CA PHE A 104 -8.14 -3.81 -2.95
C PHE A 104 -8.51 -4.08 -4.41
N MET A 105 -8.17 -5.28 -4.89
CA MET A 105 -8.48 -5.73 -6.23
C MET A 105 -9.90 -6.29 -6.23
N ARG A 106 -10.87 -5.46 -6.63
CA ARG A 106 -12.19 -5.98 -7.00
C ARG A 106 -11.99 -6.89 -8.21
N LYS A 107 -12.07 -8.21 -8.02
CA LYS A 107 -12.25 -9.12 -9.15
C LYS A 107 -13.58 -8.76 -9.79
N SER A 108 -13.55 -8.12 -10.96
CA SER A 108 -14.73 -8.08 -11.80
C SER A 108 -15.09 -9.54 -12.08
N SER A 109 -16.23 -10.01 -11.60
CA SER A 109 -16.79 -11.31 -11.96
C SER A 109 -17.23 -11.28 -13.43
N ALA A 110 -16.29 -11.06 -14.35
CA ALA A 110 -16.48 -11.18 -15.78
C ALA A 110 -16.27 -12.65 -16.15
N LYS A 111 -17.31 -13.44 -15.89
CA LYS A 111 -17.65 -14.70 -16.55
C LYS A 111 -19.06 -15.13 -16.09
N SER A 112 -20.06 -14.36 -16.50
CA SER A 112 -21.40 -14.92 -16.73
C SER A 112 -21.76 -14.59 -18.18
N SER A 113 -21.27 -15.45 -19.08
CA SER A 113 -21.92 -15.65 -20.36
C SER A 113 -23.27 -16.31 -20.10
N LEU A 114 -24.35 -15.60 -20.45
CA LEU A 114 -25.75 -16.02 -20.49
C LEU A 114 -26.39 -16.38 -19.14
N ARG A 115 -27.13 -15.43 -18.55
CA ARG A 115 -28.38 -15.74 -17.85
C ARG A 115 -29.45 -14.73 -18.22
N PHE A 116 -30.47 -15.25 -18.88
CA PHE A 116 -31.77 -14.64 -19.08
C PHE A 116 -32.43 -14.36 -17.71
N LEU A 117 -33.08 -13.20 -17.63
CA LEU A 117 -34.24 -12.86 -16.79
C LEU A 117 -34.34 -13.54 -15.41
N THR A 118 -34.00 -12.82 -14.33
CA THR A 118 -34.77 -12.77 -13.06
C THR A 118 -34.24 -11.65 -12.14
N PRO A 119 -35.10 -11.05 -11.29
CA PRO A 119 -34.82 -9.80 -10.59
C PRO A 119 -34.15 -9.99 -9.23
N LYS A 120 -33.49 -8.91 -8.76
CA LYS A 120 -32.83 -8.73 -7.44
C LYS A 120 -31.38 -9.26 -7.38
N GLN A 121 -30.45 -8.48 -7.93
CA GLN A 121 -29.03 -8.57 -7.60
C GLN A 121 -28.86 -8.37 -6.08
N MET A 122 -28.73 -9.46 -5.33
CA MET A 122 -28.04 -9.43 -4.03
C MET A 122 -26.63 -8.90 -4.29
N ALA A 123 -26.25 -7.86 -3.56
CA ALA A 123 -24.89 -7.33 -3.58
C ALA A 123 -23.92 -8.50 -3.34
N SER A 124 -22.98 -8.73 -4.27
CA SER A 124 -21.93 -9.73 -4.09
C SER A 124 -21.18 -9.43 -2.79
N GLU A 125 -21.09 -10.42 -1.90
CA GLU A 125 -20.30 -10.33 -0.66
C GLU A 125 -18.91 -9.73 -0.95
N PRO A 126 -18.45 -8.75 -0.14
CA PRO A 126 -17.15 -8.13 -0.35
C PRO A 126 -16.05 -9.19 -0.23
N GLU A 127 -15.21 -9.31 -1.25
CA GLU A 127 -14.06 -10.21 -1.22
C GLU A 127 -13.11 -9.78 -0.11
N LEU A 128 -12.86 -10.67 0.86
CA LEU A 128 -11.99 -10.43 2.00
C LEU A 128 -10.62 -11.08 1.79
N VAL A 129 -9.56 -10.41 2.24
CA VAL A 129 -8.17 -10.86 2.13
C VAL A 129 -7.45 -10.69 3.48
N PRO A 130 -6.38 -11.45 3.75
CA PRO A 130 -5.61 -11.24 4.97
C PRO A 130 -5.00 -9.85 5.03
N TRP A 131 -4.68 -9.38 6.24
CA TRP A 131 -3.86 -8.20 6.43
C TRP A 131 -2.38 -8.50 6.19
N THR A 132 -1.60 -7.49 5.83
CA THR A 132 -0.13 -7.51 5.82
C THR A 132 0.36 -6.35 6.67
N ALA A 133 1.20 -6.63 7.67
CA ALA A 133 1.86 -5.58 8.45
C ALA A 133 2.89 -4.84 7.59
N THR A 134 2.94 -3.52 7.74
CA THR A 134 3.82 -2.63 6.98
C THR A 134 4.67 -1.74 7.87
N GLU A 135 4.24 -1.51 9.11
CA GLU A 135 4.97 -0.72 10.10
C GLU A 135 4.66 -1.29 11.49
N ILE A 136 5.68 -1.42 12.34
CA ILE A 136 5.53 -1.77 13.77
C ILE A 136 6.39 -0.78 14.56
N ASN A 137 5.84 -0.10 15.57
CA ASN A 137 6.54 0.86 16.41
C ASN A 137 7.32 1.91 15.59
N HIS A 138 6.65 2.48 14.60
CA HIS A 138 7.22 3.46 13.67
C HIS A 138 8.38 2.94 12.78
N ARG A 139 8.69 1.64 12.85
CA ARG A 139 9.68 0.98 12.00
C ARG A 139 8.99 0.35 10.81
N LEU A 140 9.34 0.82 9.62
CA LEU A 140 8.86 0.25 8.36
C LEU A 140 9.38 -1.18 8.21
N LEU A 141 8.47 -2.09 7.87
CA LEU A 141 8.81 -3.49 7.59
C LEU A 141 9.22 -3.63 6.13
N ASN A 142 10.21 -4.48 5.85
CA ASN A 142 10.57 -4.78 4.47
C ASN A 142 9.54 -5.75 3.85
N PRO A 143 8.78 -5.33 2.82
CA PRO A 143 7.69 -6.14 2.28
C PRO A 143 8.17 -7.32 1.41
N LEU A 144 9.48 -7.39 1.13
CA LEU A 144 10.12 -8.49 0.40
C LEU A 144 10.89 -9.44 1.33
N PHE A 145 11.08 -9.05 2.59
CA PHE A 145 11.87 -9.80 3.55
C PHE A 145 11.08 -10.98 4.13
N LYS A 146 11.77 -12.10 4.33
CA LYS A 146 11.20 -13.38 4.75
C LYS A 146 11.94 -14.00 5.93
N LYS A 147 12.37 -13.19 6.89
CA LYS A 147 13.07 -13.68 8.09
C LYS A 147 12.32 -13.33 9.37
N HIS A 148 10.98 -13.43 9.34
CA HIS A 148 10.14 -13.24 10.53
C HIS A 148 10.31 -11.85 11.19
N GLU A 149 10.59 -10.81 10.38
CA GLU A 149 10.81 -9.45 10.93
C GLU A 149 9.58 -8.95 11.69
N ALA A 150 8.38 -9.18 11.15
CA ALA A 150 7.15 -8.81 11.82
C ALA A 150 6.95 -9.56 13.14
N ASP A 151 7.19 -10.88 13.18
CA ASP A 151 7.10 -11.68 14.42
C ASP A 151 8.09 -11.17 15.48
N LEU A 152 9.31 -10.80 15.08
CA LEU A 152 10.33 -10.30 16.00
C LEU A 152 9.96 -8.93 16.58
N LEU A 153 9.50 -8.00 15.73
CA LEU A 153 9.14 -6.65 16.18
C LEU A 153 7.83 -6.63 16.97
N ILE A 154 6.88 -7.52 16.67
CA ILE A 154 5.63 -7.58 17.44
C ILE A 154 5.86 -8.06 18.87
N GLY A 155 6.88 -8.89 19.08
CA GLY A 155 7.34 -9.32 20.39
C GLY A 155 8.23 -8.30 21.11
N ALA A 156 8.49 -7.12 20.52
CA ALA A 156 9.35 -6.11 21.15
C ALA A 156 8.79 -5.67 22.51
N ARG A 157 9.69 -5.41 23.46
CA ARG A 157 9.37 -4.98 24.84
C ARG A 157 8.68 -3.62 24.84
N GLY A 158 7.70 -3.47 25.72
CA GLY A 158 6.94 -2.24 25.90
C GLY A 158 5.51 -2.53 26.32
N MET A 159 4.82 -1.52 26.85
CA MET A 159 3.39 -1.62 27.19
C MET A 159 2.50 -1.25 26.01
N GLU A 160 3.00 -0.45 25.07
CA GLU A 160 2.26 -0.02 23.90
C GLU A 160 2.96 -0.49 22.63
N ILE A 161 2.17 -0.91 21.65
CA ILE A 161 2.66 -1.26 20.33
C ILE A 161 1.79 -0.62 19.26
N SER A 162 2.41 0.12 18.35
CA SER A 162 1.73 0.65 17.17
C SER A 162 1.96 -0.28 15.99
N VAL A 163 0.89 -0.62 15.26
CA VAL A 163 0.98 -1.50 14.10
C VAL A 163 0.15 -0.94 12.97
N THR A 164 0.73 -0.94 11.77
CA THR A 164 0.07 -0.49 10.55
C THR A 164 -0.10 -1.63 9.56
N PHE A 165 -1.34 -1.90 9.20
CA PHE A 165 -1.73 -2.97 8.29
C PHE A 165 -2.23 -2.43 6.96
N GLN A 166 -2.01 -3.18 5.88
CA GLN A 166 -2.64 -2.97 4.58
C GLN A 166 -3.21 -4.29 4.02
N PRO A 167 -4.21 -4.25 3.12
CA PRO A 167 -4.71 -5.46 2.46
C PRO A 167 -3.57 -6.22 1.76
N SER A 168 -3.52 -7.55 1.93
CA SER A 168 -2.41 -8.35 1.39
C SER A 168 -2.35 -8.34 -0.12
N ASP A 169 -3.48 -8.35 -0.80
CA ASP A 169 -3.55 -8.33 -2.27
C ASP A 169 -2.97 -7.02 -2.86
N PHE A 170 -3.17 -5.89 -2.18
CA PHE A 170 -2.53 -4.62 -2.50
C PHE A 170 -1.01 -4.71 -2.35
N MET A 171 -0.53 -5.24 -1.21
CA MET A 171 0.90 -5.40 -0.96
C MET A 171 1.55 -6.38 -1.93
N GLU A 172 0.88 -7.48 -2.25
CA GLU A 172 1.32 -8.46 -3.25
C GLU A 172 1.44 -7.81 -4.64
N ALA A 173 0.49 -6.97 -5.03
CA ALA A 173 0.53 -6.24 -6.30
C ALA A 173 1.71 -5.26 -6.35
N ILE A 174 1.98 -4.53 -5.26
CA ILE A 174 3.16 -3.66 -5.13
C ILE A 174 4.44 -4.49 -5.24
N CYS A 175 4.59 -5.54 -4.44
CA CYS A 175 5.77 -6.39 -4.44
C CYS A 175 6.03 -7.02 -5.81
N LYS A 176 4.97 -7.46 -6.51
CA LYS A 176 5.06 -7.99 -7.88
C LYS A 176 5.56 -6.94 -8.88
N LYS A 177 5.19 -5.67 -8.71
CA LYS A 177 5.68 -4.58 -9.57
C LYS A 177 7.11 -4.17 -9.21
N LEU A 178 7.44 -4.11 -7.93
CA LEU A 178 8.80 -3.81 -7.44
C LEU A 178 9.81 -4.85 -7.95
N ARG A 179 9.52 -6.14 -7.82
CA ARG A 179 10.40 -7.22 -8.32
C ARG A 179 10.66 -7.17 -9.83
N LYS A 180 9.78 -6.52 -10.60
CA LYS A 180 9.95 -6.34 -12.05
C LYS A 180 10.77 -5.10 -12.41
N SER A 181 11.02 -4.21 -11.45
CA SER A 181 11.82 -2.99 -11.67
C SER A 181 13.30 -3.31 -11.54
N ARG A 182 14.13 -2.92 -12.52
CA ARG A 182 15.58 -3.17 -12.48
C ARG A 182 16.30 -2.51 -11.29
N PHE A 183 15.68 -1.52 -10.66
CA PHE A 183 16.29 -0.72 -9.58
C PHE A 183 15.86 -1.15 -8.16
N TYR A 184 15.05 -2.20 -7.98
CA TYR A 184 14.49 -2.49 -6.65
C TYR A 184 15.52 -2.94 -5.61
N GLN A 185 16.67 -3.48 -6.04
CA GLN A 185 17.72 -3.98 -5.15
C GLN A 185 18.49 -2.86 -4.44
N SER A 186 18.44 -1.62 -4.94
CA SER A 186 19.13 -0.47 -4.31
C SER A 186 18.25 0.32 -3.34
N PHE A 187 16.98 -0.07 -3.13
CA PHE A 187 16.01 0.70 -2.35
C PHE A 187 15.80 0.21 -0.90
N PHE A 188 16.28 -0.99 -0.55
CA PHE A 188 16.05 -1.61 0.76
C PHE A 188 17.34 -2.23 1.30
#